data_AF-A0A6N4WW32-F1
#
_entry.id   AF-A0A6N4WW32-F1
#
_cell.length_a   1.000
_cell.length_b   1.000
_cell.length_c   1.000
_cell.angle_alpha   90.00
_cell.angle_beta   90.00
_cell.angle_gamma   90.00
#
_symmetry.space_group_name_H-M   'P 1'
#
loop_
_entity.id
_entity.type
_entity.pdbx_description
1 polymer ?
#
loop_
_entity_poly.entity_id
_entity_poly.type
_entity_poly.pdbx_seq_one_letter_code
_entity_poly.pdbx_strand_id
1 'polypeptide(L)'
;MKHLLLVSLILSMTSLSGSAIDSPADSGPRITASDLAWIQGLQYVKGRLPNEEKVRLSSVKLTLEYEKGKTETLIDPISIKYYEGDLEQWKAAVGELLVTVRIVDGKHEFFLGYTTTEQSVFMKKEIKMRGVGLPGITHRFHGRTGPTTDDLSFVVPSGESELFTFVKNGHRFARVKLIAEPIK
;
A
#
# COMPACT_ATOMS: atom_id res chain seq x y z
N MET A 1 -55.21 -55.79 -5.22
CA MET A 1 -55.74 -55.15 -6.45
C MET A 1 -55.06 -53.78 -6.55
N LYS A 2 -53.89 -53.62 -7.19
CA LYS A 2 -53.65 -53.36 -8.63
C LYS A 2 -54.71 -52.46 -9.28
N HIS A 3 -54.36 -51.20 -9.53
CA HIS A 3 -54.64 -50.27 -10.65
C HIS A 3 -53.86 -48.98 -10.28
N LEU A 4 -52.72 -48.58 -10.85
CA LEU A 4 -52.29 -48.22 -12.21
C LEU A 4 -53.02 -47.03 -12.85
N LEU A 5 -52.22 -45.97 -13.14
CA LEU A 5 -52.44 -44.78 -14.00
C LEU A 5 -53.40 -43.71 -13.42
N LEU A 6 -53.13 -42.40 -13.53
CA LEU A 6 -52.74 -41.68 -14.73
C LEU A 6 -51.98 -40.38 -14.41
N VAL A 7 -50.97 -40.08 -15.23
CA VAL A 7 -50.22 -38.82 -15.30
C VAL A 7 -51.11 -37.72 -15.90
N SER A 8 -51.13 -36.52 -15.30
CA SER A 8 -51.50 -35.29 -16.00
C SER A 8 -50.55 -34.16 -15.59
N LEU A 9 -49.63 -33.89 -16.51
CA LEU A 9 -48.71 -32.77 -16.57
C LEU A 9 -49.53 -31.49 -16.83
N ILE A 10 -49.47 -30.50 -15.93
CA ILE A 10 -49.91 -29.14 -16.23
C ILE A 10 -48.75 -28.20 -15.91
N LEU A 11 -48.02 -27.82 -16.97
CA LEU A 11 -47.09 -26.69 -16.95
C LEU A 11 -47.89 -25.41 -16.71
N SER A 12 -47.65 -24.74 -15.58
CA SER A 12 -47.99 -23.33 -15.43
C SER A 12 -46.69 -22.55 -15.44
N MET A 13 -46.33 -22.01 -16.61
CA MET A 13 -45.28 -21.01 -16.73
C MET A 13 -45.82 -19.69 -16.20
N THR A 14 -45.47 -19.34 -14.97
CA THR A 14 -45.55 -17.95 -14.50
C THR A 14 -44.13 -17.43 -14.34
N SER A 15 -43.73 -16.62 -15.32
CA SER A 15 -42.58 -15.75 -15.30
C SER A 15 -42.66 -14.80 -14.10
N LEU A 16 -41.82 -15.02 -13.09
CA LEU A 16 -41.55 -14.03 -12.05
C LEU A 16 -40.19 -13.37 -12.34
N SER A 17 -40.20 -12.41 -13.27
CA SER A 17 -39.12 -11.44 -13.42
C SER A 17 -39.39 -10.29 -12.44
N GLY A 18 -38.63 -10.25 -11.35
CA GLY A 18 -38.74 -9.23 -10.31
C GLY A 18 -37.56 -9.33 -9.35
N SER A 19 -36.41 -8.86 -9.84
CA SER A 19 -35.16 -8.51 -9.14
C SER A 19 -35.25 -8.43 -7.60
N ALA A 20 -34.96 -9.53 -6.92
CA ALA A 20 -34.33 -9.47 -5.61
C ALA A 20 -32.84 -9.20 -5.88
N ILE A 21 -32.43 -7.94 -5.70
CA ILE A 21 -31.01 -7.60 -5.64
C ILE A 21 -30.49 -8.35 -4.41
N ASP A 22 -29.63 -9.34 -4.67
CA ASP A 22 -28.79 -10.01 -3.69
C ASP A 22 -28.16 -8.93 -2.81
N SER A 23 -28.70 -8.74 -1.60
CA SER A 23 -27.92 -8.14 -0.54
C SER A 23 -26.82 -9.14 -0.25
N PRO A 24 -25.53 -8.83 -0.46
CA PRO A 24 -24.48 -9.79 -0.17
C PRO A 24 -24.59 -10.15 1.30
N ALA A 25 -24.70 -11.45 1.55
CA ALA A 25 -24.70 -11.99 2.89
C ALA A 25 -23.52 -11.41 3.67
N ASP A 26 -23.84 -10.94 4.87
CA ASP A 26 -22.97 -10.41 5.91
C ASP A 26 -21.60 -11.10 5.88
N SER A 27 -20.61 -10.40 5.30
CA SER A 27 -19.27 -10.92 5.13
C SER A 27 -18.63 -11.00 6.51
N GLY A 28 -18.38 -12.22 6.99
CA GLY A 28 -17.47 -12.46 8.12
C GLY A 28 -16.15 -11.70 7.95
N PRO A 29 -15.33 -11.58 9.02
CA PRO A 29 -14.19 -10.66 9.03
C PRO A 29 -13.36 -10.81 7.75
N ARG A 30 -13.43 -9.79 6.89
CA ARG A 30 -12.66 -9.74 5.64
C ARG A 30 -11.20 -9.63 6.03
N ILE A 31 -10.47 -10.73 5.89
CA ILE A 31 -9.01 -10.72 6.05
C ILE A 31 -8.45 -9.79 4.98
N THR A 32 -7.88 -8.67 5.41
CA THR A 32 -7.27 -7.66 4.53
C THR A 32 -5.85 -8.05 4.15
N ALA A 33 -5.29 -7.41 3.13
CA ALA A 33 -3.88 -7.59 2.79
C ALA A 33 -2.94 -7.12 3.94
N SER A 34 -3.39 -6.18 4.78
CA SER A 34 -2.70 -5.80 6.02
C SER A 34 -2.70 -6.92 7.04
N ASP A 35 -3.81 -7.64 7.19
CA ASP A 35 -3.91 -8.79 8.10
C ASP A 35 -2.99 -9.93 7.64
N LEU A 36 -2.95 -10.21 6.32
CA LEU A 36 -2.05 -11.21 5.74
C LEU A 36 -0.57 -10.83 5.87
N ALA A 37 -0.22 -9.56 5.63
CA ALA A 37 1.14 -9.08 5.78
C ALA A 37 1.61 -9.18 7.24
N TRP A 38 0.73 -8.85 8.20
CA TRP A 38 1.00 -8.98 9.63
C TRP A 38 1.28 -10.45 10.02
N ILE A 39 0.50 -11.40 9.50
CA ILE A 39 0.69 -12.84 9.71
C ILE A 39 2.05 -13.32 9.15
N GLN A 40 2.54 -12.73 8.06
CA GLN A 40 3.82 -13.10 7.42
C GLN A 40 5.04 -12.34 7.97
N GLY A 41 4.83 -11.48 8.97
CA GLY A 41 5.91 -10.69 9.54
C GLY A 41 6.44 -9.58 8.62
N LEU A 42 5.60 -9.12 7.68
CA LEU A 42 5.88 -8.06 6.72
C LEU A 42 4.93 -6.89 6.95
N GLN A 43 5.43 -5.67 6.83
CA GLN A 43 4.60 -4.47 6.76
C GLN A 43 5.00 -3.72 5.49
N TYR A 44 4.02 -3.18 4.77
CA TYR A 44 4.28 -2.48 3.53
C TYR A 44 3.40 -1.25 3.35
N VAL A 45 3.88 -0.33 2.52
CA VAL A 45 3.21 0.88 2.11
C VAL A 45 3.36 1.02 0.61
N LYS A 46 2.24 1.22 -0.08
CA LYS A 46 2.21 1.41 -1.53
C LYS A 46 1.81 2.86 -1.84
N GLY A 47 2.54 3.50 -2.74
CA GLY A 47 2.24 4.85 -3.21
C GLY A 47 2.15 4.89 -4.73
N ARG A 48 1.40 5.84 -5.26
CA ARG A 48 1.39 6.22 -6.68
C ARG A 48 2.31 7.42 -6.87
N LEU A 49 3.21 7.36 -7.84
CA LEU A 49 4.08 8.49 -8.16
C LEU A 49 3.27 9.59 -8.87
N PRO A 50 3.31 10.86 -8.40
CA PRO A 50 2.62 11.96 -9.07
C PRO A 50 3.26 12.26 -10.43
N ASN A 51 2.44 12.39 -11.47
CA ASN A 51 2.91 12.71 -12.85
C ASN A 51 2.52 14.12 -13.32
N GLU A 52 1.85 14.90 -12.48
CA GLU A 52 1.45 16.28 -12.82
C GLU A 52 2.63 17.25 -12.68
N GLU A 53 2.65 18.26 -13.54
CA GLU A 53 3.62 19.36 -13.46
C GLU A 53 3.59 20.01 -12.06
N LYS A 54 4.76 20.43 -11.54
CA LYS A 54 4.96 21.02 -10.21
C LYS A 54 4.80 20.09 -9.00
N VAL A 55 4.32 18.86 -9.20
CA VAL A 55 4.23 17.86 -8.11
C VAL A 55 5.03 16.59 -8.37
N ARG A 56 5.62 16.43 -9.57
CA ARG A 56 6.57 15.35 -9.84
C ARG A 56 7.73 15.33 -8.85
N LEU A 57 8.16 14.12 -8.52
CA LEU A 57 9.24 13.87 -7.58
C LEU A 57 10.54 13.55 -8.33
N SER A 58 11.62 14.27 -8.06
CA SER A 58 12.95 13.99 -8.63
C SER A 58 13.64 12.80 -7.94
N SER A 59 13.42 12.62 -6.64
CA SER A 59 14.07 11.56 -5.87
C SER A 59 13.24 11.14 -4.66
N VAL A 60 13.53 9.93 -4.15
CA VAL A 60 12.99 9.41 -2.89
C VAL A 60 14.09 8.75 -2.06
N LYS A 61 14.08 8.93 -0.74
CA LYS A 61 14.98 8.24 0.19
C LYS A 61 14.23 7.78 1.44
N LEU A 62 14.83 6.83 2.15
CA LEU A 62 14.28 6.30 3.40
C LEU A 62 15.21 6.63 4.57
N THR A 63 14.67 7.21 5.64
CA THR A 63 15.41 7.51 6.87
C THR A 63 14.74 6.88 8.08
N LEU A 64 15.54 6.66 9.12
CA LEU A 64 15.11 6.19 10.43
C LEU A 64 15.43 7.26 11.48
N GLU A 65 14.42 7.75 12.16
CA GLU A 65 14.54 8.68 13.28
C GLU A 65 14.31 7.95 14.61
N TYR A 66 15.24 8.06 15.55
CA TYR A 66 15.12 7.54 16.92
C TYR A 66 14.58 8.61 17.89
N GLU A 67 14.06 8.21 19.05
CA GLU A 67 13.51 9.08 20.12
C GLU A 67 14.31 10.35 20.47
N LYS A 68 15.63 10.31 20.31
CA LYS A 68 16.53 11.44 20.64
C LYS A 68 16.83 12.36 19.44
N GLY A 69 16.03 12.27 18.37
CA GLY A 69 16.23 13.03 17.13
C GLY A 69 17.44 12.57 16.32
N LYS A 70 18.09 11.46 16.70
CA LYS A 70 19.15 10.85 15.88
C LYS A 70 18.50 10.28 14.62
N THR A 71 18.97 10.73 13.47
CA THR A 71 18.52 10.25 12.16
C THR A 71 19.62 9.45 11.47
N GLU A 72 19.24 8.35 10.85
CA GLU A 72 20.09 7.49 10.02
C GLU A 72 19.45 7.33 8.64
N THR A 73 20.24 7.42 7.57
CA THR A 73 19.77 7.08 6.22
C THR A 73 19.73 5.55 6.09
N LEU A 74 18.54 5.01 5.84
CA LEU A 74 18.38 3.57 5.57
C LEU A 74 18.69 3.28 4.10
N ILE A 75 18.10 4.07 3.20
CA ILE A 75 18.25 3.95 1.76
C ILE A 75 18.62 5.33 1.23
N ASP A 76 19.74 5.41 0.51
CA ASP A 76 20.18 6.63 -0.16
C ASP A 76 19.17 7.10 -1.22
N PRO A 77 19.20 8.38 -1.64
CA PRO A 77 18.29 8.88 -2.66
C PRO A 77 18.29 8.05 -3.94
N ILE A 78 17.09 7.63 -4.35
CA ILE A 78 16.84 6.99 -5.63
C ILE A 78 16.22 8.04 -6.56
N SER A 79 16.91 8.37 -7.64
CA SER A 79 16.36 9.25 -8.68
C SER A 79 15.22 8.56 -9.41
N ILE A 80 14.12 9.29 -9.63
CA ILE A 80 12.95 8.78 -10.35
C ILE A 80 13.03 9.18 -11.82
N LYS A 81 12.95 8.20 -12.72
CA LYS A 81 12.84 8.43 -14.16
C LYS A 81 11.39 8.30 -14.60
N TYR A 82 10.85 9.39 -15.12
CA TYR A 82 9.54 9.43 -15.77
C TYR A 82 9.72 9.29 -17.28
N TYR A 83 8.68 8.78 -17.95
CA TYR A 83 8.60 8.84 -19.40
C TYR A 83 8.57 10.30 -19.89
N GLU A 84 9.36 10.60 -20.91
CA GLU A 84 9.52 11.95 -21.47
C GLU A 84 8.60 12.24 -22.68
N GLY A 85 7.65 11.35 -23.02
CA GLY A 85 6.71 11.57 -24.13
C GLY A 85 5.46 12.38 -23.76
N ASP A 86 4.59 12.62 -24.77
CA ASP A 86 3.40 13.46 -24.63
C ASP A 86 2.48 13.02 -23.48
N LEU A 87 2.28 13.94 -22.54
CA LEU A 87 1.56 13.72 -21.28
C LEU A 87 0.04 13.66 -21.45
N GLU A 88 -0.48 13.96 -22.64
CA GLU A 88 -1.91 13.98 -22.91
C GLU A 88 -2.58 12.62 -22.70
N GLN A 89 -1.84 11.52 -22.86
CA GLN A 89 -2.36 10.16 -22.68
C GLN A 89 -2.19 9.58 -21.27
N TRP A 90 -1.35 10.16 -20.40
CA TRP A 90 -0.91 9.51 -19.14
C TRP A 90 -1.18 10.36 -17.89
N LYS A 91 -2.36 10.98 -17.84
CA LYS A 91 -2.81 11.85 -16.72
C LYS A 91 -3.12 11.11 -15.41
N ALA A 92 -2.82 9.83 -15.28
CA ALA A 92 -3.02 9.07 -14.05
C ALA A 92 -1.78 8.23 -13.74
N ALA A 93 -1.09 8.56 -12.65
CA ALA A 93 -0.05 7.76 -11.97
C ALA A 93 0.79 6.84 -12.88
N VAL A 94 1.94 7.32 -13.34
CA VAL A 94 2.85 6.58 -14.24
C VAL A 94 3.79 5.61 -13.53
N GLY A 95 3.59 5.40 -12.23
CA GLY A 95 4.44 4.52 -11.47
C GLY A 95 3.97 4.27 -10.05
N GLU A 96 4.54 3.24 -9.46
CA GLU A 96 4.25 2.81 -8.10
C GLU A 96 5.51 2.88 -7.26
N LEU A 97 5.36 3.27 -6.00
CA LEU A 97 6.37 3.23 -4.96
C LEU A 97 5.99 2.17 -3.95
N LEU A 98 6.94 1.34 -3.52
CA LEU A 98 6.74 0.35 -2.48
C LEU A 98 7.80 0.53 -1.41
N VAL A 99 7.36 0.67 -0.17
CA VAL A 99 8.22 0.61 1.01
C VAL A 99 7.80 -0.59 1.83
N THR A 100 8.77 -1.43 2.22
CA THR A 100 8.47 -2.56 3.11
C THR A 100 9.42 -2.61 4.28
N VAL A 101 8.95 -3.20 5.36
CA VAL A 101 9.75 -3.58 6.51
C VAL A 101 9.38 -4.99 6.92
N ARG A 102 10.40 -5.83 7.11
CA ARG A 102 10.27 -7.22 7.54
C ARG A 102 11.22 -7.49 8.68
N ILE A 103 10.85 -8.39 9.58
CA ILE A 103 11.79 -8.95 10.56
C ILE A 103 12.23 -10.33 10.11
N VAL A 104 13.54 -10.51 9.92
CA VAL A 104 14.17 -11.78 9.55
C VAL A 104 15.33 -12.02 10.50
N ASP A 105 15.33 -13.15 11.21
CA ASP A 105 16.39 -13.55 12.13
C ASP A 105 16.80 -12.45 13.15
N GLY A 106 15.81 -11.70 13.64
CA GLY A 106 16.01 -10.61 14.60
C GLY A 106 16.63 -9.33 14.01
N LYS A 107 16.77 -9.24 12.69
CA LYS A 107 17.11 -8.01 11.96
C LYS A 107 15.87 -7.41 11.31
N HIS A 108 15.89 -6.10 11.14
CA HIS A 108 14.88 -5.37 10.37
C HIS A 108 15.43 -5.16 8.96
N GLU A 109 14.72 -5.69 7.99
CA GLU A 109 14.99 -5.49 6.57
C GLU A 109 14.06 -4.40 6.05
N PHE A 110 14.63 -3.33 5.53
CA PHE A 110 13.92 -2.23 4.90
C PHE A 110 14.11 -2.29 3.40
N PHE A 111 13.02 -2.10 2.66
CA PHE A 111 13.04 -2.03 1.23
C PHE A 111 12.38 -0.74 0.77
N LEU A 112 12.99 -0.11 -0.22
CA LEU A 112 12.40 0.99 -0.99
C LEU A 112 12.58 0.65 -2.46
N GLY A 113 11.47 0.63 -3.19
CA GLY A 113 11.51 0.48 -4.63
C GLY A 113 10.47 1.36 -5.29
N TYR A 114 10.69 1.63 -6.56
CA TYR A 114 9.68 2.20 -7.43
C TYR A 114 9.72 1.53 -8.80
N THR A 115 8.59 1.59 -9.49
CA THR A 115 8.45 1.18 -10.88
C THR A 115 7.74 2.27 -11.65
N THR A 116 8.28 2.64 -12.80
CA THR A 116 7.65 3.43 -13.86
C THR A 116 7.72 2.64 -15.16
N THR A 117 7.11 3.16 -16.23
CA THR A 117 7.29 2.59 -17.58
C THR A 117 8.74 2.58 -18.04
N GLU A 118 9.56 3.54 -17.58
CA GLU A 118 10.97 3.67 -17.97
C GLU A 118 11.91 2.81 -17.15
N GLN A 119 11.61 2.66 -15.85
CA GLN A 119 12.56 2.08 -14.92
C GLN A 119 11.88 1.43 -13.73
N SER A 120 12.42 0.28 -13.31
CA SER A 120 12.19 -0.26 -11.98
C SER A 120 13.49 -0.26 -11.19
N VAL A 121 13.47 0.31 -9.99
CA VAL A 121 14.62 0.33 -9.07
C VAL A 121 14.17 -0.19 -7.72
N PHE A 122 15.01 -1.00 -7.10
CA PHE A 122 14.82 -1.48 -5.74
C PHE A 122 16.12 -1.40 -4.96
N MET A 123 16.03 -1.01 -3.69
CA MET A 123 17.14 -0.99 -2.75
C MET A 123 16.71 -1.62 -1.42
N LYS A 124 17.64 -2.30 -0.77
CA LYS A 124 17.45 -2.99 0.51
C LYS A 124 18.49 -2.52 1.52
N LYS A 125 18.09 -2.38 2.78
CA LYS A 125 18.99 -2.19 3.92
C LYS A 125 18.59 -3.08 5.08
N GLU A 126 19.57 -3.73 5.69
CA GLU A 126 19.38 -4.50 6.92
C GLU A 126 20.01 -3.75 8.09
N ILE A 127 19.26 -3.65 9.20
CA ILE A 127 19.79 -3.12 10.45
C ILE A 127 19.28 -3.92 11.65
N LYS A 128 20.04 -3.88 12.74
CA LYS A 128 19.64 -4.44 14.03
C LYS A 128 19.15 -3.33 14.96
N MET A 129 17.85 -3.18 15.10
CA MET A 129 17.24 -2.19 15.98
C MET A 129 17.10 -2.73 17.42
N ARG A 130 17.19 -1.84 18.42
CA ARG A 130 16.97 -2.16 19.84
C ARG A 130 15.48 -2.18 20.18
N GLY A 131 14.78 -3.23 19.75
CA GLY A 131 13.35 -3.43 20.00
C GLY A 131 12.88 -4.58 19.12
N VAL A 132 12.13 -5.53 19.69
CA VAL A 132 11.68 -6.72 18.96
C VAL A 132 10.20 -6.51 18.67
N GLY A 133 9.86 -6.32 17.41
CA GLY A 133 8.48 -6.14 16.97
C GLY A 133 8.39 -5.37 15.67
N LEU A 134 7.50 -5.81 14.78
CA LEU A 134 7.17 -5.05 13.59
C LEU A 134 6.54 -3.72 14.00
N PRO A 135 6.74 -2.65 13.22
CA PRO A 135 6.15 -1.37 13.55
C PRO A 135 4.63 -1.45 13.45
N GLY A 136 3.95 -0.61 14.24
CA GLY A 136 2.56 -0.28 13.95
C GLY A 136 2.47 0.52 12.65
N ILE A 137 1.45 0.25 11.84
CA ILE A 137 1.14 1.07 10.66
C ILE A 137 0.68 2.44 11.15
N THR A 138 1.42 3.49 10.82
CA THR A 138 1.00 4.87 11.10
C THR A 138 1.36 5.71 9.89
N HIS A 139 0.38 6.04 9.05
CA HIS A 139 0.59 6.95 7.94
C HIS A 139 0.26 8.36 8.36
N ARG A 140 1.28 9.23 8.38
CA ARG A 140 1.11 10.68 8.49
C ARG A 140 1.84 11.33 7.34
N PHE A 141 1.07 11.71 6.32
CA PHE A 141 1.56 12.41 5.15
C PHE A 141 1.58 13.91 5.44
N HIS A 142 2.74 14.56 5.31
CA HIS A 142 2.80 16.02 5.26
C HIS A 142 2.61 16.44 3.80
N GLY A 143 1.42 16.91 3.45
CA GLY A 143 1.04 17.30 2.09
C GLY A 143 -0.26 16.62 1.63
N ARG A 144 -1.11 17.35 0.90
CA ARG A 144 -2.36 16.82 0.32
C ARG A 144 -2.12 16.39 -1.12
N THR A 145 -2.58 15.20 -1.49
CA THR A 145 -2.51 14.71 -2.88
C THR A 145 -3.80 13.97 -3.26
N GLY A 146 -4.83 14.76 -3.61
CA GLY A 146 -6.03 14.30 -4.34
C GLY A 146 -6.98 13.32 -3.61
N PRO A 147 -8.06 12.89 -4.27
CA PRO A 147 -9.00 11.90 -3.75
C PRO A 147 -8.40 10.48 -3.86
N THR A 148 -8.33 9.77 -2.73
CA THR A 148 -7.84 8.39 -2.64
C THR A 148 -9.01 7.41 -2.61
N THR A 149 -9.01 6.41 -3.49
CA THR A 149 -9.94 5.28 -3.44
C THR A 149 -9.36 4.18 -2.55
N ASP A 150 -10.21 3.59 -1.71
CA ASP A 150 -9.89 2.62 -0.66
C ASP A 150 -8.97 1.48 -1.12
N ASP A 151 -7.70 1.54 -0.68
CA ASP A 151 -6.74 0.44 -0.41
C ASP A 151 -5.32 0.99 -0.45
N LEU A 152 -4.82 1.49 0.70
CA LEU A 152 -3.41 1.81 1.02
C LEU A 152 -2.58 2.58 -0.03
N SER A 153 -3.21 3.08 -1.10
CA SER A 153 -2.59 3.65 -2.29
C SER A 153 -2.86 5.15 -2.25
N PHE A 154 -1.87 5.90 -1.77
CA PHE A 154 -1.88 7.36 -1.79
C PHE A 154 -1.03 7.85 -2.94
N VAL A 155 -1.30 9.06 -3.44
CA VAL A 155 -0.35 9.74 -4.31
C VAL A 155 0.79 10.28 -3.44
N VAL A 156 2.04 9.93 -3.73
CA VAL A 156 3.18 10.28 -2.87
C VAL A 156 3.36 11.80 -2.85
N PRO A 157 3.23 12.49 -1.69
CA PRO A 157 3.46 13.92 -1.62
C PRO A 157 4.96 14.23 -1.64
N SER A 158 5.33 15.42 -2.11
CA SER A 158 6.66 15.96 -1.87
C SER A 158 6.84 16.32 -0.39
N GLY A 159 8.07 16.22 0.11
CA GLY A 159 8.41 16.46 1.51
C GLY A 159 8.56 15.17 2.33
N GLU A 160 8.26 15.26 3.62
CA GLU A 160 8.48 14.18 4.59
C GLU A 160 7.17 13.47 4.95
N SER A 161 7.17 12.14 4.82
CA SER A 161 6.06 11.28 5.22
C SER A 161 6.50 10.26 6.25
N GLU A 162 5.80 10.19 7.39
CA GLU A 162 6.02 9.12 8.37
C GLU A 162 5.26 7.88 7.91
N LEU A 163 5.99 6.77 7.73
CA LEU A 163 5.43 5.52 7.18
C LEU A 163 5.20 4.46 8.26
N PHE A 164 6.19 4.26 9.13
CA PHE A 164 6.17 3.21 10.14
C PHE A 164 6.62 3.74 11.50
N THR A 165 5.93 3.34 12.56
CA THR A 165 6.28 3.69 13.94
C THR A 165 6.60 2.45 14.75
N PHE A 166 7.79 2.40 15.33
CA PHE A 166 8.22 1.34 16.23
C PHE A 166 7.93 1.69 17.67
N VAL A 167 7.27 0.77 18.38
CA VAL A 167 6.86 0.94 19.77
C VAL A 167 7.45 -0.17 20.62
N LYS A 168 7.96 0.17 21.80
CA LYS A 168 8.47 -0.76 22.80
C LYS A 168 7.89 -0.36 24.15
N ASN A 169 7.26 -1.31 24.85
CA ASN A 169 6.63 -1.08 26.15
C ASN A 169 5.63 0.11 26.14
N GLY A 170 4.86 0.26 25.06
CA GLY A 170 3.91 1.37 24.90
C GLY A 170 4.53 2.72 24.50
N HIS A 171 5.85 2.83 24.40
CA HIS A 171 6.55 4.05 24.00
C HIS A 171 7.16 3.93 22.60
N ARG A 172 6.99 4.97 21.78
CA ARG A 172 7.55 5.04 20.44
C ARG A 172 9.05 5.29 20.49
N PHE A 173 9.86 4.32 20.04
CA PHE A 173 11.32 4.40 20.05
C PHE A 173 11.97 4.78 18.71
N ALA A 174 11.30 4.54 17.58
CA ALA A 174 11.81 4.91 16.26
C ALA A 174 10.70 5.11 15.23
N ARG A 175 11.00 5.84 14.15
CA ARG A 175 10.09 6.12 13.03
C ARG A 175 10.83 6.03 11.70
N VAL A 176 10.20 5.39 10.73
CA VAL A 176 10.67 5.39 9.34
C VAL A 176 9.97 6.52 8.60
N LYS A 177 10.78 7.31 7.91
CA LYS A 177 10.33 8.45 7.12
C LYS A 177 10.74 8.28 5.67
N LEU A 178 9.79 8.51 4.77
CA LEU A 178 10.04 8.70 3.35
C LEU A 178 10.26 10.18 3.10
N ILE A 179 11.38 10.53 2.48
CA ILE A 179 11.65 11.90 2.04
C ILE A 179 11.58 11.90 0.51
N ALA A 180 10.64 12.68 -0.03
CA ALA A 180 10.39 12.81 -1.45
C ALA A 180 10.75 14.22 -1.92
N GLU A 181 11.70 14.36 -2.84
CA GLU A 181 12.14 15.65 -3.35
C GLU A 181 11.39 15.99 -4.64
N PRO A 182 10.87 17.21 -4.82
CA PRO A 182 10.21 17.60 -6.07
C PRO A 182 11.23 17.80 -7.21
N ILE A 183 10.77 17.77 -8.46
CA ILE A 183 11.52 18.34 -9.59
C ILE A 183 11.54 19.86 -9.43
N LYS A 184 12.71 20.48 -9.64
CA LYS A 184 12.89 21.95 -9.56
C LYS A 184 12.46 22.64 -10.84
#